data_AF-A0A4P5YJY2-F1
#
_entry.id   AF-A0A4P5YJY2-F1
#
_cell.length_a   1.000
_cell.length_b   1.000
_cell.length_c   1.000
_cell.angle_alpha   90.00
_cell.angle_beta   90.00
_cell.angle_gamma   90.00
#
_symmetry.space_group_name_H-M   'P 1'
#
loop_
_entity.id
_entity.type
_entity.pdbx_description
1 polymer ?
#
loop_
_entity_poly.entity_id
_entity_poly.type
_entity_poly.pdbx_seq_one_letter_code
_entity_poly.pdbx_strand_id
1 'polypeptide(L)'
;MQAAAAAQNARSYGEPMAERFGAFLDGILRSRGISHRLFARQIGSSQGFISQIIRNERRPPIDRIDAWISVLDLSSEQAEQFRWLAHLEHATEWLRQEIDRRMS
;
A
#
# COMPACT_ATOMS: atom_id res chain seq x y z
N MET A 1 0.15 -27.60 3.28
CA MET A 1 -1.16 -26.93 3.14
C MET A 1 -1.20 -25.66 4.01
N GLN A 2 -0.61 -24.54 3.57
CA GLN A 2 -0.65 -23.27 4.30
C GLN A 2 -0.79 -22.09 3.33
N ALA A 3 -1.89 -22.06 2.56
CA ALA A 3 -2.24 -20.95 1.67
C ALA A 3 -3.48 -20.16 2.15
N ALA A 4 -4.01 -20.47 3.33
CA ALA A 4 -5.31 -19.94 3.79
C ALA A 4 -5.22 -18.64 4.62
N ALA A 5 -4.05 -18.23 5.09
CA ALA A 5 -3.92 -17.10 6.02
C ALA A 5 -3.79 -15.72 5.34
N ALA A 6 -3.42 -15.66 4.05
CA ALA A 6 -3.23 -14.39 3.34
C ALA A 6 -4.56 -13.75 2.86
N ALA A 7 -5.64 -14.55 2.77
CA ALA A 7 -6.93 -14.11 2.23
C ALA A 7 -7.84 -13.41 3.26
N GLN A 8 -7.48 -13.39 4.54
CA GLN A 8 -8.35 -12.89 5.62
C GLN A 8 -8.16 -11.41 5.97
N ASN A 9 -7.14 -10.73 5.43
CA ASN A 9 -6.94 -9.29 5.66
C ASN A 9 -7.82 -8.38 4.77
N ALA A 10 -8.68 -8.96 3.92
CA ALA A 10 -9.46 -8.24 2.91
C ALA A 10 -10.90 -7.87 3.34
N ARG A 11 -11.26 -7.93 4.63
CA ARG A 11 -12.60 -7.56 5.12
C ARG A 11 -12.61 -6.57 6.30
N SER A 12 -11.81 -5.51 6.22
CA SER A 12 -12.00 -4.34 7.10
C SER A 12 -12.72 -3.23 6.34
N TYR A 13 -14.07 -3.32 6.29
CA TYR A 13 -14.94 -2.24 5.82
C TYR A 13 -15.11 -1.17 6.92
N GLY A 14 -14.01 -0.52 7.30
CA GLY A 14 -14.01 0.48 8.37
C GLY A 14 -12.98 1.59 8.25
N GLU A 15 -11.93 1.42 7.44
CA GLU A 15 -10.94 2.48 7.21
C GLU A 15 -11.19 3.23 5.89
N PRO A 16 -11.09 4.58 5.90
CA PRO A 16 -11.15 5.41 4.70
C PRO A 16 -10.22 4.89 3.60
N MET A 17 -10.59 5.00 2.33
CA MET A 17 -9.75 4.50 1.23
C MET A 17 -8.30 5.06 1.22
N ALA A 18 -8.13 6.29 1.72
CA ALA A 18 -6.85 6.97 1.90
C ALA A 18 -5.96 6.38 3.02
N GLU A 19 -6.46 5.42 3.78
CA GLU A 19 -5.68 4.73 4.81
C GLU A 19 -5.23 3.34 4.33
N ARG A 20 -5.69 2.92 3.15
CA ARG A 20 -5.46 1.58 2.61
C ARG A 20 -4.08 1.38 2.02
N PHE A 21 -3.39 2.42 1.52
CA PHE A 21 -2.06 2.21 0.91
C PHE A 21 -1.02 1.79 1.97
N GLY A 22 -0.94 2.52 3.07
CA GLY A 22 0.01 2.23 4.16
C GLY A 22 -0.20 0.83 4.74
N ALA A 23 -1.45 0.47 5.02
CA ALA A 23 -1.84 -0.85 5.51
C ALA A 23 -1.55 -1.96 4.48
N PHE A 24 -1.83 -1.73 3.19
CA PHE A 24 -1.56 -2.69 2.12
C PHE A 24 -0.06 -2.93 1.94
N LEU A 25 0.76 -1.87 1.96
CA LEU A 25 2.21 -1.96 1.92
C LEU A 25 2.74 -2.73 3.14
N ASP A 26 2.31 -2.41 4.36
CA ASP A 26 2.75 -3.12 5.57
C ASP A 26 2.35 -4.61 5.52
N GLY A 27 1.14 -4.91 5.03
CA GLY A 27 0.68 -6.29 4.80
C GLY A 27 1.57 -7.07 3.85
N ILE A 28 1.94 -6.48 2.70
CA ILE A 28 2.88 -7.08 1.75
C ILE A 28 4.22 -7.35 2.43
N LEU A 29 4.80 -6.35 3.09
CA LEU A 29 6.11 -6.45 3.73
C LEU A 29 6.13 -7.55 4.79
N ARG A 30 5.12 -7.62 5.65
CA ARG A 30 4.98 -8.66 6.67
C ARG A 30 4.83 -10.05 6.06
N SER A 31 3.97 -10.21 5.06
CA SER A 31 3.73 -11.51 4.41
C SER A 31 4.98 -12.10 3.77
N ARG A 32 5.93 -11.23 3.38
CA ARG A 32 7.22 -11.60 2.77
C ARG A 32 8.40 -11.60 3.75
N GLY A 33 8.16 -11.31 5.04
CA GLY A 33 9.23 -11.21 6.04
C GLY A 33 10.22 -10.06 5.78
N ILE A 34 9.82 -9.04 5.02
CA ILE A 34 10.66 -7.89 4.68
C ILE A 34 10.47 -6.81 5.74
N SER A 35 11.56 -6.42 6.41
CA SER A 35 11.50 -5.28 7.33
C SER A 35 11.39 -3.95 6.60
N HIS A 36 10.77 -2.94 7.21
CA HIS A 36 10.70 -1.57 6.64
C HIS A 36 12.08 -1.03 6.31
N ARG A 37 13.10 -1.32 7.14
CA ARG A 37 14.49 -0.92 6.91
C ARG A 37 15.08 -1.57 5.65
N LEU A 38 14.83 -2.86 5.45
CA LEU A 38 15.32 -3.58 4.27
C LEU A 38 14.67 -3.03 3.00
N PHE A 39 13.34 -2.88 3.02
CA PHE A 39 12.61 -2.32 1.89
C PHE A 39 13.10 -0.90 1.55
N ALA A 40 13.18 -0.02 2.55
CA ALA A 40 13.69 1.34 2.38
C ALA A 40 15.07 1.36 1.71
N ARG A 41 15.98 0.48 2.14
CA ARG A 41 17.31 0.34 1.52
C ARG A 41 17.23 -0.09 0.05
N GLN A 42 16.36 -1.03 -0.30
CA GLN A 42 16.22 -1.51 -1.68
C GLN A 42 15.71 -0.43 -2.64
N ILE A 43 14.83 0.45 -2.17
CA ILE A 43 14.28 1.56 -2.97
C ILE A 43 15.06 2.87 -2.83
N GLY A 44 16.22 2.86 -2.15
CA GLY A 44 17.07 4.03 -1.97
C GLY A 44 16.42 5.14 -1.13
N SER A 45 15.69 4.78 -0.06
CA SER A 45 15.02 5.72 0.84
C SER A 45 15.35 5.45 2.32
N SER A 46 14.86 6.31 3.21
CA SER A 46 15.02 6.14 4.66
C SER A 46 13.91 5.28 5.25
N GLN A 47 14.21 4.55 6.33
CA GLN A 47 13.19 3.78 7.05
C GLN A 47 12.09 4.71 7.60
N GLY A 48 12.47 5.89 8.11
CA GLY A 48 11.50 6.88 8.62
C GLY A 48 10.50 7.33 7.56
N PHE A 49 10.94 7.51 6.30
CA PHE A 49 10.04 7.82 5.19
C PHE A 49 9.02 6.71 4.93
N ILE A 50 9.43 5.44 4.98
CA ILE A 50 8.51 4.30 4.83
C ILE A 50 7.55 4.22 6.01
N SER A 51 8.03 4.45 7.24
CA SER A 51 7.16 4.49 8.42
C SER A 51 6.13 5.62 8.35
N GLN A 52 6.49 6.80 7.81
CA GLN A 52 5.54 7.89 7.58
C GLN A 52 4.46 7.51 6.56
N ILE A 53 4.83 6.81 5.48
CA ILE A 53 3.87 6.33 4.48
C ILE A 53 2.94 5.29 5.07
N ILE A 54 3.46 4.33 5.84
CA ILE A 54 2.65 3.28 6.47
C ILE A 54 1.65 3.87 7.49
N ARG A 55 2.01 4.97 8.16
CA ARG A 55 1.14 5.69 9.09
C ARG A 55 0.28 6.77 8.43
N ASN A 56 0.26 6.85 7.11
CA ASN A 56 -0.48 7.84 6.33
C ASN A 56 -0.10 9.31 6.65
N GLU A 57 1.08 9.54 7.26
CA GLU A 57 1.64 10.87 7.53
C GLU A 57 2.27 11.48 6.27
N ARG A 58 2.55 10.65 5.26
CA ARG A 58 3.14 11.05 4.00
C ARG A 58 2.59 10.23 2.85
N ARG A 59 2.33 10.88 1.72
CA ARG A 59 1.88 10.22 0.49
C ARG A 59 3.03 9.46 -0.19
N PRO A 60 2.75 8.33 -0.85
CA PRO A 60 3.76 7.60 -1.60
C PRO A 60 4.18 8.38 -2.86
N PRO A 61 5.43 8.26 -3.32
CA PRO A 61 5.93 8.97 -4.50
C PRO A 61 5.38 8.33 -5.79
N ILE A 62 4.45 9.01 -6.46
CA ILE A 62 3.70 8.45 -7.59
C ILE A 62 4.61 8.04 -8.76
N ASP A 63 5.67 8.82 -8.99
CA ASP A 63 6.68 8.63 -10.03
C ASP A 63 7.56 7.40 -9.80
N ARG A 64 7.58 6.84 -8.58
CA ARG A 64 8.41 5.70 -8.20
C ARG A 64 7.62 4.43 -7.90
N ILE A 65 6.31 4.45 -8.05
CA ILE A 65 5.45 3.30 -7.71
C ILE A 65 5.82 2.06 -8.50
N ASP A 66 6.08 2.19 -9.81
CA ASP A 66 6.48 1.04 -10.63
C ASP A 66 7.81 0.42 -10.19
N ALA A 67 8.77 1.25 -9.77
CA ALA A 67 10.03 0.75 -9.21
C ALA A 67 9.80 -0.02 -7.90
N TRP A 68 8.84 0.42 -7.07
CA TRP A 68 8.50 -0.28 -5.83
C TRP A 68 7.81 -1.61 -6.12
N ILE A 69 6.90 -1.63 -7.09
CA ILE A 69 6.23 -2.85 -7.57
C ILE A 69 7.27 -3.88 -8.02
N SER A 70 8.28 -3.47 -8.79
CA SER A 70 9.37 -4.35 -9.21
C SER A 70 10.20 -4.87 -8.03
N VAL A 71 10.56 -4.01 -7.07
CA VAL A 71 11.33 -4.42 -5.88
C VAL A 71 10.53 -5.37 -4.98
N LEU A 72 9.23 -5.12 -4.86
CA LEU A 72 8.32 -5.94 -4.09
C LEU A 72 7.90 -7.22 -4.82
N ASP A 73 8.27 -7.39 -6.09
CA ASP A 73 7.94 -8.55 -6.92
C ASP A 73 6.45 -8.92 -6.80
N LEU A 74 5.58 -7.93 -7.05
CA LEU A 74 4.13 -8.09 -6.93
C LEU A 74 3.56 -8.83 -8.14
N SER A 75 2.54 -9.66 -7.90
CA SER A 75 1.73 -10.22 -9.00
C SER A 75 1.03 -9.10 -9.78
N SER A 76 0.58 -9.37 -11.01
CA SER A 76 -0.13 -8.38 -11.82
C SER A 76 -1.34 -7.76 -11.10
N GLU A 77 -2.11 -8.58 -10.39
CA GLU A 77 -3.27 -8.14 -9.59
C GLU A 77 -2.83 -7.25 -8.42
N GLN A 78 -1.81 -7.68 -7.67
CA GLN A 78 -1.26 -6.88 -6.56
C GLN A 78 -0.67 -5.56 -7.06
N ALA A 79 0.01 -5.58 -8.21
CA ALA A 79 0.59 -4.39 -8.83
C ALA A 79 -0.48 -3.39 -9.25
N GLU A 80 -1.58 -3.85 -9.86
CA GLU A 80 -2.72 -3.01 -10.22
C GLU A 80 -3.35 -2.37 -8.97
N GLN A 81 -3.62 -3.18 -7.94
CA GLN A 81 -4.15 -2.69 -6.67
C GLN A 81 -3.20 -1.67 -6.01
N PHE A 82 -1.89 -1.95 -6.01
CA PHE A 82 -0.87 -1.06 -5.45
C PHE A 82 -0.83 0.30 -6.17
N ARG A 83 -0.91 0.30 -7.51
CA ARG A 83 -1.03 1.55 -8.30
C ARG A 83 -2.31 2.30 -7.98
N TRP A 84 -3.44 1.61 -7.95
CA TRP A 84 -4.73 2.23 -7.68
C TRP A 84 -4.72 2.94 -6.32
N LEU A 85 -4.28 2.25 -5.27
CA LEU A 85 -4.15 2.81 -3.93
C LEU A 85 -3.19 4.00 -3.91
N ALA A 86 -2.04 3.90 -4.56
CA ALA A 86 -1.09 5.02 -4.63
C ALA A 86 -1.69 6.25 -5.31
N HIS A 87 -2.48 6.10 -6.38
CA HIS A 87 -3.15 7.22 -7.04
C HIS A 87 -4.24 7.83 -6.15
N LEU A 88 -4.97 7.02 -5.41
CA LEU A 88 -5.99 7.50 -4.47
C LEU A 88 -5.40 8.36 -3.35
N GLU A 89 -4.19 8.07 -2.87
CA GLU A 89 -3.50 8.93 -1.89
C GLU A 89 -3.30 10.37 -2.39
N HIS A 90 -3.22 10.56 -3.71
CA HIS A 90 -3.06 11.86 -4.34
C HIS A 90 -4.37 12.48 -4.81
N ALA A 91 -5.47 11.73 -4.77
CA ALA A 91 -6.78 12.23 -5.17
C ALA A 91 -7.24 13.39 -4.27
N THR A 92 -8.08 14.25 -4.84
CA THR A 92 -8.77 15.28 -4.07
C THR A 92 -9.67 14.65 -3.01
N GLU A 93 -9.87 15.35 -1.90
CA GLU A 93 -10.68 14.85 -0.80
C GLU A 93 -12.10 14.45 -1.23
N TRP A 94 -12.75 15.28 -2.06
CA TRP A 94 -14.09 14.99 -2.58
C TRP A 94 -14.12 13.69 -3.41
N LEU A 95 -13.06 13.41 -4.19
CA LEU A 95 -13.01 12.23 -5.05
C LEU A 95 -12.82 10.97 -4.22
N ARG A 96 -12.00 11.04 -3.17
CA ARG A 96 -11.84 9.92 -2.22
C ARG A 96 -13.17 9.58 -1.56
N GLN A 97 -13.89 10.58 -1.06
CA GLN A 97 -15.21 10.41 -0.45
C GLN A 97 -16.24 9.84 -1.42
N GLU A 98 -16.24 10.29 -2.68
CA GLU A 98 -17.16 9.78 -3.70
C GLU A 98 -16.89 8.31 -4.04
N ILE A 99 -15.63 7.89 -4.06
CA ILE A 99 -15.27 6.48 -4.31
C ILE A 99 -15.66 5.63 -3.09
N ASP A 100 -15.35 6.08 -1.86
CA ASP A 100 -15.76 5.39 -0.63
C ASP A 100 -17.28 5.17 -0.56
N ARG A 101 -18.06 6.18 -0.97
CA ARG A 101 -19.53 6.13 -1.04
C ARG A 101 -20.05 5.07 -2.02
N ARG A 102 -19.38 4.85 -3.15
CA ARG A 102 -19.83 3.89 -4.19
C ARG A 102 -19.44 2.44 -3.90
N MET A 103 -18.50 2.22 -3.00
CA MET A 103 -17.99 0.88 -2.66
C MET A 103 -18.48 0.37 -1.29
N SER A 104 -19.26 1.19 -0.57
CA SER A 104 -20.00 0.82 0.64
C SER A 104 -21.40 0.33 0.30
#